data_AF-A0A259GTB4-F1
#
_entry.id   AF-A0A259GTB4-F1
#
_cell.length_a   1.000
_cell.length_b   1.000
_cell.length_c   1.000
_cell.angle_alpha   90.00
_cell.angle_beta   90.00
_cell.angle_gamma   90.00
#
_symmetry.space_group_name_H-M   'P 1'
#
loop_
_entity.id
_entity.type
_entity.pdbx_description
1 polymer ?
#
loop_
_entity_poly.entity_id
_entity_poly.type
_entity_poly.pdbx_seq_one_letter_code
_entity_poly.pdbx_strand_id
1 'polypeptide(L)'
;MRHNTIDKIICEFDTGLRTLLAKPHSLRPHPDQDIAEASLSESEKKHASALMRINHTGEVCAQALYSGQALTAKSAATSASMQQAALEETEHLAWCEARIQALGGHTSFLNPLFYAGSFAIGAIAGALGDKWSLGFVEETEKQVGAHLDSHLRTLPDADEKSR
;
A
#
# COMPACT_ATOMS: atom_id res chain seq x y z
N MET A 1 3.09 0.12 -27.67
CA MET A 1 1.76 -0.16 -28.26
C MET A 1 0.78 0.85 -27.70
N ARG A 2 -0.10 1.42 -28.52
CA ARG A 2 -1.08 2.42 -28.08
C ARG A 2 -2.28 1.66 -27.48
N HIS A 3 -2.32 1.48 -26.17
CA HIS A 3 -3.48 0.89 -25.49
C HIS A 3 -4.70 1.80 -25.69
N ASN A 4 -5.79 1.25 -26.22
CA ASN A 4 -7.06 1.97 -26.29
C ASN A 4 -7.62 2.13 -24.86
N THR A 5 -8.52 3.07 -24.63
CA THR A 5 -9.07 3.37 -23.29
C THR A 5 -9.66 2.13 -22.59
N ILE A 6 -10.26 1.22 -23.36
CA ILE A 6 -10.78 -0.05 -22.86
C ILE A 6 -9.66 -0.93 -22.29
N ASP A 7 -8.54 -1.06 -22.99
CA ASP A 7 -7.40 -1.86 -22.53
C ASP A 7 -6.88 -1.33 -21.20
N LYS A 8 -6.80 0.00 -21.04
CA LYS A 8 -6.38 0.61 -19.77
C LYS A 8 -7.32 0.26 -18.63
N ILE A 9 -8.63 0.37 -18.85
CA ILE A 9 -9.63 0.02 -17.83
C ILE A 9 -9.53 -1.45 -17.44
N ILE A 10 -9.32 -2.35 -18.40
CA ILE A 10 -9.13 -3.77 -18.13
C ILE A 10 -7.86 -4.00 -17.30
N CYS A 11 -6.75 -3.35 -17.64
CA CYS A 11 -5.51 -3.42 -16.86
C CYS A 11 -5.71 -2.93 -15.43
N GLU A 12 -6.34 -1.76 -15.22
CA GLU A 12 -6.58 -1.25 -13.86
C GLU A 12 -7.54 -2.12 -13.05
N PHE A 13 -8.51 -2.76 -13.72
CA PHE A 13 -9.38 -3.74 -13.07
C PHE A 13 -8.61 -5.00 -12.65
N ASP A 14 -7.74 -5.53 -13.51
CA ASP A 14 -6.85 -6.66 -13.17
C ASP A 14 -5.91 -6.30 -12.01
N THR A 15 -5.32 -5.10 -12.03
CA THR A 15 -4.52 -4.58 -10.91
C THR A 15 -5.33 -4.61 -9.61
N GLY A 16 -6.54 -4.06 -9.60
CA GLY A 16 -7.37 -4.05 -8.39
C GLY A 16 -7.76 -5.45 -7.89
N LEU A 17 -8.03 -6.39 -8.80
CA LEU A 17 -8.25 -7.78 -8.41
C LEU A 17 -7.00 -8.40 -7.77
N ARG A 18 -5.81 -8.14 -8.32
CA ARG A 18 -4.55 -8.64 -7.75
C ARG A 18 -4.28 -8.05 -6.38
N THR A 19 -4.43 -6.74 -6.22
CA THR A 19 -4.26 -6.05 -4.93
C THR A 19 -5.17 -6.62 -3.84
N LEU A 20 -6.42 -6.92 -4.18
CA LEU A 20 -7.43 -7.30 -3.19
C LEU A 20 -7.50 -8.80 -2.90
N LEU A 21 -7.21 -9.64 -3.90
CA LEU A 21 -7.52 -11.07 -3.85
C LEU A 21 -6.30 -11.97 -4.03
N ALA A 22 -5.23 -11.48 -4.67
CA ALA A 22 -4.03 -12.27 -4.83
C ALA A 22 -3.14 -12.14 -3.59
N LYS A 23 -2.37 -13.20 -3.32
CA LYS A 23 -1.30 -13.10 -2.32
C LYS A 23 -0.19 -12.21 -2.90
N PRO A 24 0.14 -11.08 -2.28
CA PRO A 24 1.21 -10.20 -2.73
C PRO A 24 2.56 -10.94 -2.63
N HIS A 25 3.45 -10.63 -3.57
CA HIS A 25 4.78 -11.22 -3.65
C HIS A 25 5.80 -10.11 -3.78
N SER A 26 6.83 -10.16 -2.94
CA SER A 26 7.99 -9.28 -3.03
C SER A 26 9.08 -9.95 -3.86
N LEU A 27 9.62 -9.22 -4.83
CA LEU A 27 10.77 -9.61 -5.64
C LEU A 27 12.10 -9.36 -4.92
N ARG A 28 12.07 -8.55 -3.85
CA ARG A 28 13.23 -8.27 -3.00
C ARG A 28 13.23 -9.16 -1.76
N PRO A 29 14.39 -9.35 -1.14
CA PRO A 29 14.44 -9.94 0.19
C PRO A 29 13.65 -9.07 1.18
N HIS A 30 13.01 -9.73 2.14
CA HIS A 30 12.35 -9.07 3.24
C HIS A 30 13.35 -8.27 4.09
N PRO A 31 13.02 -7.03 4.50
CA PRO A 31 13.93 -6.21 5.30
C PRO A 31 14.24 -6.83 6.68
N ASP A 32 13.33 -7.67 7.18
CA ASP A 32 13.37 -8.30 8.49
C ASP A 32 13.93 -9.73 8.49
N GLN A 33 14.48 -10.20 7.35
CA GLN A 33 14.90 -11.60 7.15
C GLN A 33 15.98 -12.06 8.15
N ASP A 34 16.86 -11.15 8.57
CA ASP A 34 18.00 -11.43 9.46
C ASP A 34 17.67 -11.12 10.94
N ILE A 35 16.43 -10.69 11.22
CA ILE A 35 15.96 -10.36 12.56
C ILE A 35 15.31 -11.60 13.20
N ALA A 36 15.82 -11.98 14.37
CA ALA A 36 15.27 -13.08 15.15
C ALA A 36 13.88 -12.73 15.70
N GLU A 37 12.99 -13.72 15.76
CA GLU A 37 11.66 -13.52 16.34
C GLU A 37 11.77 -13.33 17.86
N ALA A 38 11.12 -12.29 18.37
CA ALA A 38 11.09 -12.00 19.79
C ALA A 38 9.96 -12.77 20.50
N SER A 39 10.16 -13.08 21.77
CA SER A 39 9.12 -13.68 22.60
C SER A 39 8.14 -12.59 23.07
N LEU A 40 7.11 -12.33 22.27
CA LEU A 40 6.04 -11.39 22.59
C LEU A 40 4.89 -12.07 23.36
N SER A 41 4.31 -11.35 24.33
CA SER A 41 3.04 -11.74 24.94
C SER A 41 1.89 -11.70 23.91
N GLU A 42 0.80 -12.39 24.19
CA GLU A 42 -0.37 -12.39 23.30
C GLU A 42 -0.99 -10.99 23.12
N SER A 43 -0.93 -10.13 24.16
CA SER A 43 -1.34 -8.74 24.06
C SER A 43 -0.44 -7.92 23.12
N GLU A 44 0.87 -8.14 23.19
CA GLU A 44 1.85 -7.45 22.35
C GLU A 44 1.71 -7.89 20.89
N LYS A 45 1.58 -9.20 20.63
CA LYS A 45 1.33 -9.72 19.27
C LYS A 45 0.05 -9.13 18.68
N LYS A 46 -1.03 -9.09 19.46
CA LYS A 46 -2.31 -8.51 19.03
C LYS A 46 -2.16 -7.01 18.71
N HIS A 47 -1.39 -6.27 19.51
CA HIS A 47 -1.13 -4.86 19.27
C HIS A 47 -0.31 -4.64 18.00
N ALA A 48 0.84 -5.31 17.87
CA ALA A 48 1.70 -5.23 16.68
C ALA A 48 0.94 -5.64 15.42
N SER A 49 0.16 -6.73 15.47
CA SER A 49 -0.68 -7.18 14.36
C SER A 49 -1.74 -6.15 13.96
N ALA A 50 -2.30 -5.42 14.93
CA ALA A 50 -3.24 -4.34 14.64
C ALA A 50 -2.56 -3.17 13.93
N LEU A 51 -1.37 -2.76 14.34
CA LEU A 51 -0.58 -1.71 13.67
C LEU A 51 -0.20 -2.14 12.25
N MET A 52 0.30 -3.37 12.08
CA MET A 52 0.65 -3.89 10.76
C MET A 52 -0.55 -4.00 9.83
N ARG A 53 -1.74 -4.33 10.34
CA ARG A 53 -2.99 -4.31 9.53
C ARG A 53 -3.36 -2.90 9.07
N ILE A 54 -3.08 -1.87 9.88
CA ILE A 54 -3.28 -0.48 9.47
C ILE A 54 -2.28 -0.14 8.36
N ASN A 55 -0.99 -0.45 8.53
CA ASN A 55 0.04 -0.24 7.51
C ASN A 55 -0.33 -0.93 6.19
N HIS A 56 -0.68 -2.23 6.25
CA HIS A 56 -1.17 -2.99 5.10
C HIS A 56 -2.35 -2.32 4.40
N THR A 57 -3.32 -1.80 5.15
CA THR A 57 -4.47 -1.09 4.56
C THR A 57 -4.03 0.22 3.90
N GLY A 58 -3.03 0.90 4.48
CA GLY A 58 -2.32 2.02 3.88
C GLY A 58 -1.74 1.68 2.51
N GLU A 59 -1.01 0.56 2.39
CA GLU A 59 -0.42 0.12 1.12
C GLU A 59 -1.49 -0.18 0.05
N VAL A 60 -2.60 -0.83 0.45
CA VAL A 60 -3.76 -1.04 -0.44
C VAL A 60 -4.32 0.29 -0.95
N CYS A 61 -4.44 1.28 -0.07
CA CYS A 61 -4.92 2.62 -0.42
C CYS A 61 -3.94 3.36 -1.34
N ALA A 62 -2.64 3.33 -1.05
CA ALA A 62 -1.61 3.98 -1.86
C ALA A 62 -1.58 3.38 -3.28
N GLN A 63 -1.56 2.05 -3.39
CA GLN A 63 -1.62 1.36 -4.67
C GLN A 63 -2.87 1.74 -5.48
N ALA A 64 -4.04 1.78 -4.84
CA ALA A 64 -5.28 2.17 -5.47
C ALA A 64 -5.26 3.65 -5.94
N LEU A 65 -4.76 4.54 -5.09
CA LEU A 65 -4.65 5.96 -5.38
C LEU A 65 -3.74 6.21 -6.59
N TYR A 66 -2.55 5.61 -6.61
CA TYR A 66 -1.59 5.75 -7.70
C TYR A 66 -2.12 5.15 -9.00
N SER A 67 -2.80 3.99 -8.93
CA SER A 67 -3.48 3.39 -10.08
C SER A 67 -4.56 4.31 -10.66
N GLY A 68 -5.38 4.94 -9.78
CA GLY A 68 -6.37 5.93 -10.19
C GLY A 68 -5.74 7.15 -10.87
N GLN A 69 -4.68 7.71 -10.29
CA GLN A 69 -3.94 8.84 -10.87
C GLN A 69 -3.32 8.48 -12.21
N ALA A 70 -2.72 7.30 -12.33
CA ALA A 70 -2.12 6.79 -13.56
C ALA A 70 -3.13 6.71 -14.72
N LEU A 71 -4.35 6.28 -14.42
CA LEU A 71 -5.42 6.12 -15.40
C LEU A 71 -5.85 7.45 -16.04
N THR A 72 -5.88 8.54 -15.26
CA THR A 72 -6.43 9.83 -15.68
C THR A 72 -5.39 10.94 -15.86
N ALA A 73 -4.11 10.66 -15.59
CA ALA A 73 -2.98 11.57 -15.79
C ALA A 73 -2.95 12.19 -17.20
N LYS A 74 -2.52 13.45 -17.29
CA LYS A 74 -2.48 14.19 -18.57
C LYS A 74 -1.21 13.89 -19.35
N SER A 75 -0.08 13.74 -18.67
CA SER A 75 1.18 13.36 -19.30
C SER A 75 1.49 11.88 -19.18
N ALA A 76 2.16 11.34 -20.19
CA ALA A 76 2.66 9.96 -20.18
C ALA A 76 3.71 9.75 -19.08
N ALA A 77 4.48 10.79 -18.74
CA ALA A 77 5.49 10.74 -17.69
C ALA A 77 4.85 10.58 -16.30
N THR A 78 3.83 11.37 -15.97
CA THR A 78 3.09 11.22 -14.70
C THR A 78 2.40 9.87 -14.64
N SER A 79 1.73 9.44 -15.72
CA SER A 79 1.10 8.11 -15.78
C SER A 79 2.10 6.99 -15.47
N ALA A 80 3.27 6.99 -16.12
CA ALA A 80 4.31 5.99 -15.89
C ALA A 80 4.88 6.04 -14.47
N SER A 81 5.09 7.25 -13.92
CA SER A 81 5.57 7.40 -12.53
C SER A 81 4.58 6.85 -11.51
N MET A 82 3.28 7.08 -11.71
CA MET A 82 2.24 6.58 -10.81
C MET A 82 2.09 5.06 -10.92
N GLN A 83 2.21 4.49 -12.13
CA GLN A 83 2.26 3.04 -12.29
C GLN A 83 3.45 2.41 -11.57
N GLN A 84 4.62 3.04 -11.65
CA GLN A 84 5.81 2.57 -10.95
C GLN A 84 5.61 2.62 -9.42
N ALA A 85 5.08 3.72 -8.88
CA ALA A 85 4.78 3.83 -7.45
C ALA A 85 3.77 2.75 -7.00
N ALA A 86 2.71 2.52 -7.76
CA ALA A 86 1.73 1.46 -7.47
C ALA A 86 2.35 0.05 -7.45
N LEU A 87 3.37 -0.20 -8.27
CA LEU A 87 4.10 -1.48 -8.26
C LEU A 87 4.99 -1.61 -7.02
N GLU A 88 5.66 -0.53 -6.61
CA GLU A 88 6.52 -0.51 -5.43
C GLU A 88 5.75 -0.85 -4.15
N GLU A 89 4.50 -0.38 -4.02
CA GLU A 89 3.65 -0.72 -2.86
C GLU A 89 3.28 -2.20 -2.76
N THR A 90 3.40 -2.98 -3.85
CA THR A 90 3.18 -4.44 -3.79
C THR A 90 4.21 -5.12 -2.90
N GLU A 91 5.44 -4.59 -2.86
CA GLU A 91 6.50 -5.10 -2.00
C GLU A 91 6.16 -4.86 -0.53
N HIS A 92 5.78 -3.61 -0.19
CA HIS A 92 5.40 -3.22 1.16
C HIS A 92 4.17 -3.99 1.65
N LEU A 93 3.19 -4.18 0.77
CA LEU A 93 2.00 -4.98 1.02
C LEU A 93 2.36 -6.43 1.36
N ALA A 94 3.27 -7.05 0.62
CA ALA A 94 3.77 -8.39 0.89
C ALA A 94 4.46 -8.49 2.25
N TRP A 95 5.27 -7.48 2.60
CA TRP A 95 5.98 -7.44 3.88
C TRP A 95 5.03 -7.31 5.06
N CYS A 96 4.07 -6.37 4.97
CA CYS A 96 3.06 -6.19 6.00
C CYS A 96 2.19 -7.45 6.17
N GLU A 97 1.74 -8.06 5.07
CA GLU A 97 0.90 -9.26 5.15
C GLU A 97 1.65 -10.43 5.81
N ALA A 98 2.91 -10.67 5.44
CA ALA A 98 3.71 -11.72 6.04
C ALA A 98 3.88 -11.49 7.56
N ARG A 99 4.15 -10.25 7.99
CA ARG A 99 4.28 -9.93 9.42
C ARG A 99 2.96 -10.11 10.17
N ILE A 100 1.83 -9.69 9.60
CA ILE A 100 0.50 -9.93 10.17
C ILE A 100 0.27 -11.43 10.39
N GLN A 101 0.60 -12.27 9.39
CA GLN A 101 0.44 -13.72 9.47
C GLN A 101 1.37 -14.33 10.53
N ALA A 102 2.64 -13.90 10.60
CA ALA A 102 3.60 -14.34 11.62
C ALA A 102 3.12 -14.03 13.06
N LEU A 103 2.42 -12.90 13.23
CA LEU A 103 1.82 -12.49 14.50
C LEU A 103 0.46 -13.17 14.78
N GLY A 104 -0.02 -14.05 13.89
CA GLY A 104 -1.30 -14.76 14.03
C GLY A 104 -2.55 -13.93 13.73
N GLY A 105 -2.39 -12.83 12.99
CA GLY A 105 -3.47 -11.91 12.63
C GLY A 105 -4.09 -12.15 11.25
N HIS A 106 -4.88 -11.17 10.81
CA HIS A 106 -5.50 -11.13 9.50
C HIS A 106 -5.46 -9.72 8.90
N THR A 107 -5.61 -9.61 7.58
CA THR A 107 -5.71 -8.33 6.87
C THR A 107 -7.13 -7.72 7.02
N SER A 108 -7.32 -6.46 6.62
CA SER A 108 -8.62 -5.79 6.78
C SER A 108 -9.67 -6.32 5.80
N PHE A 109 -10.83 -6.73 6.32
CA PHE A 109 -11.99 -7.10 5.49
C PHE A 109 -12.59 -5.91 4.71
N LEU A 110 -12.26 -4.68 5.11
CA LEU A 110 -12.73 -3.46 4.46
C LEU A 110 -11.79 -2.97 3.34
N ASN A 111 -10.71 -3.71 3.05
CA ASN A 111 -9.79 -3.39 1.95
C ASN A 111 -10.50 -3.12 0.61
N PRO A 112 -11.54 -3.87 0.18
CA PRO A 112 -12.26 -3.55 -1.06
C PRO A 112 -12.91 -2.16 -1.06
N LEU A 113 -13.47 -1.73 0.08
CA LEU A 113 -14.08 -0.41 0.22
C LEU A 113 -13.01 0.68 0.19
N PHE A 114 -11.91 0.50 0.92
CA PHE A 114 -10.82 1.45 0.97
C PHE A 114 -10.11 1.57 -0.38
N TYR A 115 -9.87 0.46 -1.06
CA TYR A 115 -9.33 0.45 -2.42
C TYR A 115 -10.22 1.27 -3.37
N ALA A 116 -11.53 0.98 -3.41
CA ALA A 116 -12.44 1.69 -4.30
C ALA A 116 -12.49 3.20 -4.03
N GLY A 117 -12.49 3.61 -2.75
CA GLY A 117 -12.44 5.02 -2.36
C GLY A 117 -11.15 5.71 -2.78
N SER A 118 -10.01 5.10 -2.47
CA SER A 118 -8.68 5.64 -2.80
C SER A 118 -8.46 5.72 -4.31
N PHE A 119 -8.89 4.70 -5.06
CA PHE A 119 -8.86 4.72 -6.53
C PHE A 119 -9.68 5.88 -7.11
N ALA A 120 -10.90 6.09 -6.62
CA ALA A 120 -11.75 7.18 -7.08
C ALA A 120 -11.12 8.56 -6.80
N ILE A 121 -10.55 8.74 -5.60
CA ILE A 121 -9.83 9.97 -5.23
C ILE A 121 -8.63 10.18 -6.16
N GLY A 122 -7.82 9.14 -6.39
CA GLY A 122 -6.68 9.20 -7.28
C GLY A 122 -7.07 9.56 -8.72
N ALA A 123 -8.13 8.93 -9.25
CA ALA A 123 -8.65 9.21 -10.58
C ALA A 123 -9.14 10.66 -10.71
N ILE A 124 -9.78 11.21 -9.68
CA ILE A 124 -10.18 12.63 -9.64
C ILE A 124 -8.94 13.53 -9.63
N ALA A 125 -7.95 13.26 -8.77
CA ALA A 125 -6.73 14.05 -8.67
C ALA A 125 -5.94 14.08 -10.00
N GLY A 126 -5.77 12.93 -10.66
CA GLY A 126 -5.14 12.85 -11.97
C GLY A 126 -5.93 13.59 -13.06
N ALA A 127 -7.27 13.52 -13.01
CA ALA A 127 -8.13 14.20 -13.98
C ALA A 127 -8.06 15.74 -13.86
N LEU A 128 -7.86 16.27 -12.65
CA LEU A 128 -7.65 17.70 -12.37
C LEU A 128 -6.27 18.21 -12.84
N GLY A 129 -5.31 17.31 -13.05
CA GLY A 129 -4.05 17.59 -13.73
C GLY A 129 -2.81 17.23 -12.91
N ASP A 130 -1.68 17.06 -13.61
CA ASP A 130 -0.46 16.47 -13.05
C ASP A 130 0.08 17.21 -11.82
N LYS A 131 -0.03 18.54 -11.72
CA LYS A 131 0.40 19.30 -10.54
C LYS A 131 -0.43 18.97 -9.28
N TRP A 132 -1.74 18.82 -9.45
CA TRP A 132 -2.63 18.43 -8.35
C TRP A 132 -2.37 16.99 -7.93
N SER A 133 -2.15 16.11 -8.90
CA SER A 133 -1.77 14.72 -8.67
C SER A 133 -0.49 14.64 -7.82
N LEU A 134 0.59 15.29 -8.26
CA LEU A 134 1.88 15.25 -7.56
C LEU A 134 1.85 15.91 -6.18
N GLY A 135 1.16 17.05 -6.04
CA GLY A 135 0.98 17.68 -4.73
C GLY A 135 0.16 16.83 -3.75
N PHE A 136 -0.81 16.07 -4.25
CA PHE A 136 -1.56 15.12 -3.43
C PHE A 136 -0.66 13.96 -2.95
N VAL A 137 0.21 13.44 -3.82
CA VAL A 137 1.19 12.41 -3.44
C VAL A 137 2.13 12.93 -2.36
N GLU A 138 2.71 14.12 -2.55
CA GLU A 138 3.63 14.73 -1.57
C GLU A 138 3.00 14.85 -0.17
N GLU A 139 1.76 15.32 -0.08
CA GLU A 139 1.08 15.43 1.21
C GLU A 139 0.69 14.07 1.80
N THR A 140 0.32 13.10 0.94
CA THR A 140 0.04 11.72 1.38
C THR A 140 1.27 11.08 1.98
N GLU A 141 2.42 11.16 1.31
CA GLU A 141 3.72 10.64 1.78
C GLU A 141 4.12 11.27 3.12
N LYS A 142 3.93 12.57 3.26
CA LYS A 142 4.21 13.28 4.52
C LYS A 142 3.33 12.76 5.68
N GLN A 143 2.05 12.51 5.42
CA GLN A 143 1.14 11.98 6.43
C GLN A 143 1.43 10.51 6.75
N VAL A 144 1.77 9.71 5.75
CA VAL A 144 2.22 8.32 5.92
C VAL A 144 3.46 8.27 6.80
N GLY A 145 4.48 9.09 6.53
CA GLY A 145 5.69 9.16 7.35
C GLY A 145 5.38 9.50 8.81
N ALA A 146 4.57 10.53 9.06
CA ALA A 146 4.16 10.89 10.41
C ALA A 146 3.35 9.79 11.12
N HIS A 147 2.53 9.04 10.37
CA HIS A 147 1.75 7.91 10.87
C HIS A 147 2.66 6.72 11.25
N LEU A 148 3.63 6.38 10.42
CA LEU A 148 4.62 5.33 10.68
C LEU A 148 5.49 5.67 11.89
N ASP A 149 5.96 6.92 12.01
CA ASP A 149 6.68 7.39 13.20
C ASP A 149 5.86 7.26 14.48
N SER A 150 4.54 7.42 14.39
CA SER A 150 3.65 7.16 15.52
C SER A 150 3.58 5.68 15.85
N HIS A 151 3.45 4.80 14.85
CA HIS A 151 3.41 3.35 15.05
C HIS A 151 4.70 2.80 15.66
N LEU A 152 5.87 3.26 15.18
CA LEU A 152 7.17 2.88 15.72
C LEU A 152 7.31 3.19 17.22
N ARG A 153 6.66 4.26 17.70
CA ARG A 153 6.67 4.62 19.13
C ARG A 153 5.74 3.77 19.98
N THR A 154 4.78 3.08 19.38
CA THR A 154 3.78 2.27 20.10
C THR A 154 4.02 0.77 19.98
N LEU A 155 4.83 0.33 19.01
CA LEU A 155 5.23 -1.07 18.89
C LEU A 155 5.89 -1.57 20.18
N PRO A 156 5.67 -2.84 20.57
CA PRO A 156 6.41 -3.44 21.67
C PRO A 156 7.92 -3.29 21.46
N ASP A 157 8.66 -2.91 22.49
CA ASP A 157 10.10 -2.66 22.39
C ASP A 157 10.88 -3.89 21.91
N ALA A 158 10.41 -5.09 22.25
CA ALA A 158 11.05 -6.33 21.82
C ALA A 158 10.73 -6.68 20.34
N ASP A 159 9.74 -6.06 19.71
CA ASP A 159 9.30 -6.39 18.35
C ASP A 159 10.14 -5.67 17.28
N GLU A 160 11.46 -5.90 17.30
CA GLU A 160 12.41 -5.37 16.31
C GLU A 160 12.08 -5.79 14.88
N LYS A 161 11.34 -6.89 14.72
CA LYS A 161 10.98 -7.44 13.41
C LYS A 161 9.88 -6.64 12.70
N SER A 162 9.00 -5.97 13.47
CA SER A 162 7.95 -5.09 12.95
C SER A 162 8.40 -3.62 12.80
N ARG A 163 9.57 -3.26 13.34
CA ARG A 163 10.15 -1.92 13.28
C ARG A 163 10.88 -1.70 11.95
#